data_AF-A0A7W8LM89-F1
#
_entry.id   AF-A0A7W8LM89-F1
#
_cell.length_a   1.000
_cell.length_b   1.000
_cell.length_c   1.000
_cell.angle_alpha   90.00
_cell.angle_beta   90.00
_cell.angle_gamma   90.00
#
_symmetry.space_group_name_H-M   'P 1'
#
loop_
_entity.id
_entity.type
_entity.pdbx_description
1 polymer ?
#
loop_
_entity_poly.entity_id
_entity_poly.type
_entity_poly.pdbx_seq_one_letter_code
_entity_poly.pdbx_strand_id
1 'polypeptide(L)'
;MPSQNKKTVAYFAALTLLFSYIEMILPRTVPFFRLGLGNIAVLMALKIPFAPFALLCLIKAIAASLMSGTLFSPFFIISLAQSISSGIFMYLLSGLNRKSGEKLLSVYGISVFGAGISALVQILCCALYLGSGTFALFGPILIFNTASGILTAFFSLKFQDSEKTSFAKIDIEQAVESQNQKSAFLQILLALAILFAAASIFFIKNIAILATALVLSLAAQKFCKRKILLLPHISLWIFILISTILVPEGKVLFKIWNVSVTEGAFVSALQKSLRLSAVSALSQCAVSLRPPKDSILALTLLYYKGMSDKFIKAKGNIFQRAKESLN
;
A
#
# COMPACT_ATOMS: atom_id res chain seq x y z
N MET A 1 -0.21 10.95 29.19
CA MET A 1 -0.96 11.42 28.00
C MET A 1 -0.32 11.08 26.63
N PRO A 2 1.01 11.10 26.39
CA PRO A 2 1.57 10.70 25.08
C PRO A 2 1.49 9.19 24.79
N SER A 3 1.41 8.34 25.81
CA SER A 3 1.26 6.89 25.68
C SER A 3 -0.09 6.46 25.08
N GLN A 4 -1.16 7.18 25.37
CA GLN A 4 -2.51 6.85 24.90
C GLN A 4 -2.65 7.13 23.40
N ASN A 5 -2.17 8.29 22.93
CA ASN A 5 -2.13 8.63 21.50
C ASN A 5 -1.29 7.61 20.70
N LYS A 6 -0.15 7.13 21.25
CA LYS A 6 0.66 6.09 20.62
C LYS A 6 -0.10 4.77 20.46
N LYS A 7 -0.83 4.33 21.50
CA LYS A 7 -1.67 3.12 21.45
C LYS A 7 -2.79 3.25 20.41
N THR A 8 -3.46 4.40 20.36
CA THR A 8 -4.52 4.69 19.38
C THR A 8 -4.00 4.67 17.96
N VAL A 9 -2.89 5.35 17.67
CA VAL A 9 -2.29 5.30 16.33
C VAL A 9 -1.86 3.88 15.97
N ALA A 10 -1.24 3.15 16.89
CA ALA A 10 -0.81 1.78 16.63
C ALA A 10 -1.99 0.83 16.35
N TYR A 11 -3.10 0.99 17.05
CA TYR A 11 -4.33 0.24 16.81
C TYR A 11 -4.92 0.55 15.43
N PHE A 12 -5.10 1.82 15.05
CA PHE A 12 -5.61 2.17 13.72
C PHE A 12 -4.65 1.79 12.60
N ALA A 13 -3.34 1.84 12.85
CA ALA A 13 -2.33 1.36 11.91
C ALA A 13 -2.41 -0.15 11.73
N ALA A 14 -2.66 -0.91 12.81
CA ALA A 14 -2.86 -2.35 12.75
C ALA A 14 -4.15 -2.70 11.98
N LEU A 15 -5.21 -1.95 12.22
CA LEU A 15 -6.46 -2.08 11.48
C LEU A 15 -6.26 -1.78 9.99
N THR A 16 -5.47 -0.75 9.67
CA THR A 16 -5.07 -0.44 8.29
C THR A 16 -4.33 -1.61 7.65
N LEU A 17 -3.38 -2.23 8.35
CA LEU A 17 -2.65 -3.41 7.88
C LEU A 17 -3.58 -4.60 7.66
N LEU A 18 -4.54 -4.83 8.55
CA LEU A 18 -5.53 -5.89 8.41
C LEU A 18 -6.39 -5.69 7.16
N PHE A 19 -6.96 -4.50 6.96
CA PHE A 19 -7.75 -4.22 5.77
C PHE A 19 -6.93 -4.26 4.48
N SER A 20 -5.69 -3.78 4.52
CA SER A 20 -4.75 -3.91 3.39
C SER A 20 -4.42 -5.37 3.08
N TYR A 21 -4.32 -6.22 4.10
CA TYR A 21 -4.14 -7.66 3.93
C TYR A 21 -5.37 -8.32 3.32
N ILE A 22 -6.57 -7.98 3.78
CA ILE A 22 -7.84 -8.46 3.20
C ILE A 22 -7.92 -8.04 1.72
N GLU A 23 -7.54 -6.81 1.40
CA GLU A 23 -7.48 -6.30 0.03
C GLU A 23 -6.53 -7.11 -0.85
N MET A 24 -5.42 -7.63 -0.30
CA MET A 24 -4.50 -8.49 -1.05
C MET A 24 -5.07 -9.88 -1.36
N ILE A 25 -6.01 -10.38 -0.55
CA ILE A 25 -6.66 -11.67 -0.78
C ILE A 25 -7.68 -11.55 -1.93
N LEU A 26 -8.27 -10.38 -2.12
CA LEU A 26 -9.18 -10.14 -3.24
C LEU A 26 -8.42 -10.24 -4.56
N PRO A 27 -8.94 -10.98 -5.56
CA PRO A 27 -8.27 -11.14 -6.85
C PRO A 27 -8.06 -9.75 -7.48
N ARG A 28 -6.79 -9.41 -7.73
CA ARG A 28 -6.44 -8.15 -8.39
C ARG A 28 -6.84 -8.23 -9.85
N THR A 29 -7.93 -7.56 -10.22
CA THR A 29 -8.39 -7.49 -11.61
C THR A 29 -7.49 -6.59 -12.47
N VAL A 30 -6.82 -5.59 -11.89
CA VAL A 30 -5.98 -4.62 -12.62
C VAL A 30 -4.78 -4.17 -11.77
N PRO A 31 -3.55 -4.09 -12.34
CA PRO A 31 -2.36 -3.63 -11.61
C PRO A 31 -2.54 -2.17 -11.19
N PHE A 32 -2.09 -1.83 -9.97
CA PHE A 32 -2.18 -0.50 -9.36
C PHE A 32 -3.58 0.02 -8.98
N PHE A 33 -4.65 -0.65 -9.39
CA PHE A 33 -6.00 -0.37 -8.90
C PHE A 33 -6.18 -1.02 -7.52
N ARG A 34 -6.31 -0.17 -6.51
CA ARG A 34 -6.49 -0.57 -5.12
C ARG A 34 -7.83 -0.10 -4.63
N LEU A 35 -8.62 -1.02 -4.07
CA LEU A 35 -9.88 -0.69 -3.40
C LEU A 35 -9.65 0.23 -2.21
N GLY A 36 -8.41 0.37 -1.73
CA GLY A 36 -8.06 1.32 -0.70
C GLY A 36 -8.73 1.00 0.62
N LEU A 37 -8.92 -0.29 0.94
CA LEU A 37 -9.61 -0.71 2.18
C LEU A 37 -8.89 -0.19 3.43
N GLY A 38 -7.58 0.08 3.35
CA GLY A 38 -6.85 0.77 4.41
C GLY A 38 -7.40 2.17 4.77
N ASN A 39 -8.16 2.83 3.89
CA ASN A 39 -8.85 4.10 4.19
C ASN A 39 -9.99 3.93 5.20
N ILE A 40 -10.52 2.73 5.40
CA ILE A 40 -11.55 2.47 6.42
C ILE A 40 -11.05 2.91 7.79
N ALA A 41 -9.82 2.52 8.16
CA ALA A 41 -9.20 2.91 9.42
C ALA A 41 -8.90 4.42 9.49
N VAL A 42 -8.54 5.05 8.37
CA VAL A 42 -8.31 6.50 8.29
C VAL A 42 -9.59 7.28 8.56
N LEU A 43 -10.72 6.85 7.96
CA LEU A 43 -12.03 7.47 8.18
C LEU A 43 -12.50 7.32 9.64
N MET A 44 -12.26 6.16 10.25
CA MET A 44 -12.57 5.94 11.67
C MET A 44 -11.69 6.83 12.59
N ALA A 45 -10.43 7.05 12.21
CA ALA A 45 -9.46 7.85 12.94
C ALA A 45 -9.62 9.38 12.82
N LEU A 46 -10.61 9.89 12.06
CA LEU A 46 -10.77 11.35 11.83
C LEU A 46 -10.96 12.17 13.11
N LYS A 47 -11.40 11.55 14.21
CA LYS A 47 -11.62 12.23 15.52
C LYS A 47 -10.32 12.51 16.30
N ILE A 48 -9.21 11.88 15.91
CA ILE A 48 -7.91 12.00 16.56
C ILE A 48 -7.25 13.35 16.18
N PRO A 49 -6.39 13.94 17.03
CA PRO A 49 -5.62 15.13 16.66
C PRO A 49 -4.74 14.93 15.41
N PHE A 50 -4.43 16.04 14.72
CA PHE A 50 -3.75 16.04 13.43
C PHE A 50 -2.40 15.31 13.41
N ALA A 51 -1.52 15.54 14.39
CA ALA A 51 -0.19 14.94 14.41
C ALA A 51 -0.22 13.38 14.42
N PRO A 52 -0.95 12.71 15.33
CA PRO A 52 -1.13 11.26 15.28
C PRO A 52 -1.89 10.77 14.04
N PHE A 53 -2.83 11.55 13.51
CA PHE A 53 -3.53 11.23 12.26
C PHE A 53 -2.60 11.27 11.02
N ALA A 54 -1.71 12.26 10.94
CA ALA A 54 -0.70 12.35 9.90
C ALA A 54 0.29 11.17 9.97
N LEU A 55 0.69 10.78 11.18
CA LEU A 55 1.50 9.58 11.39
C LEU A 55 0.78 8.30 10.94
N LEU A 56 -0.52 8.17 11.21
CA LEU A 56 -1.33 7.07 10.70
C LEU A 56 -1.33 7.02 9.16
N CYS A 57 -1.50 8.17 8.50
CA CYS A 57 -1.45 8.25 7.03
C CYS A 57 -0.09 7.83 6.47
N LEU A 58 1.00 8.20 7.14
CA LEU A 58 2.35 7.79 6.78
C LEU A 58 2.54 6.27 6.95
N ILE A 59 2.15 5.72 8.11
CA ILE A 59 2.24 4.28 8.37
C ILE A 59 1.40 3.51 7.35
N LYS A 60 0.18 3.98 7.04
CA LYS A 60 -0.68 3.41 6.00
C LYS A 60 0.03 3.33 4.66
N ALA A 61 0.67 4.41 4.21
CA ALA A 61 1.30 4.46 2.91
C ALA A 61 2.55 3.55 2.82
N ILE A 62 3.34 3.50 3.90
CA ILE A 62 4.48 2.58 4.02
C ILE A 62 3.98 1.13 4.05
N ALA A 63 2.99 0.83 4.88
CA ALA A 63 2.35 -0.48 4.99
C ALA A 63 1.82 -0.95 3.63
N ALA A 64 1.02 -0.13 2.97
CA ALA A 64 0.43 -0.46 1.68
C ALA A 64 1.50 -0.72 0.60
N SER A 65 2.59 0.03 0.61
CA SER A 65 3.71 -0.16 -0.32
C SER A 65 4.53 -1.39 0.01
N LEU A 66 4.78 -1.66 1.29
CA LEU A 66 5.47 -2.87 1.74
C LEU A 66 4.67 -4.13 1.41
N MET A 67 3.36 -4.14 1.68
CA MET A 67 2.46 -5.27 1.39
C MET A 67 2.41 -5.58 -0.11
N SER A 68 2.40 -4.56 -0.95
CA SER A 68 2.41 -4.75 -2.40
C SER A 68 3.81 -4.96 -3.00
N GLY A 69 4.85 -4.96 -2.18
CA GLY A 69 6.24 -5.09 -2.66
C GLY A 69 6.65 -3.92 -3.54
N THR A 70 6.18 -2.70 -3.28
CA THR A 70 6.50 -1.51 -4.08
C THR A 70 7.36 -0.51 -3.31
N LEU A 71 7.85 -0.86 -2.11
CA LEU A 71 8.55 0.07 -1.21
C LEU A 71 9.80 0.71 -1.84
N PHE A 72 10.56 -0.07 -2.60
CA PHE A 72 11.79 0.38 -3.25
C PHE A 72 11.57 0.85 -4.69
N SER A 73 10.32 0.97 -5.13
CA SER A 73 9.97 1.42 -6.47
C SER A 73 9.53 2.89 -6.47
N PRO A 74 9.56 3.58 -7.63
CA PRO A 74 9.00 4.93 -7.76
C PRO A 74 7.54 5.05 -7.32
N PHE A 75 6.78 3.95 -7.43
CA PHE A 75 5.39 3.88 -6.96
C PHE A 75 5.25 4.07 -5.45
N PHE A 76 6.31 3.90 -4.65
CA PHE A 76 6.30 4.25 -3.24
C PHE A 76 6.03 5.74 -3.03
N ILE A 77 6.73 6.61 -3.76
CA ILE A 77 6.56 8.06 -3.66
C ILE A 77 5.14 8.44 -4.10
N ILE A 78 4.63 7.82 -5.16
CA ILE A 78 3.26 8.00 -5.64
C ILE A 78 2.23 7.57 -4.57
N SER A 79 2.48 6.43 -3.90
CA SER A 79 1.63 5.93 -2.81
C SER A 79 1.69 6.83 -1.56
N LEU A 80 2.85 7.38 -1.24
CA LEU A 80 3.01 8.33 -0.13
C LEU A 80 2.25 9.62 -0.42
N ALA A 81 2.52 10.25 -1.57
CA ALA A 81 1.93 11.52 -1.96
C ALA A 81 0.40 11.43 -1.98
N GLN A 82 -0.17 10.44 -2.68
CA GLN A 82 -1.63 10.29 -2.77
C GLN A 82 -2.27 10.06 -1.39
N SER A 83 -1.65 9.27 -0.51
CA SER A 83 -2.23 8.92 0.79
C SER A 83 -2.15 10.08 1.78
N ILE A 84 -1.06 10.85 1.76
CA ILE A 84 -0.89 12.04 2.59
C ILE A 84 -1.84 13.14 2.12
N SER A 85 -1.86 13.46 0.82
CA SER A 85 -2.75 14.48 0.26
C SER A 85 -4.23 14.15 0.52
N SER A 86 -4.63 12.90 0.28
CA SER A 86 -6.00 12.45 0.56
C SER A 86 -6.34 12.50 2.05
N GLY A 87 -5.45 12.01 2.92
CA GLY A 87 -5.67 12.03 4.36
C GLY A 87 -5.83 13.45 4.91
N ILE A 88 -4.94 14.37 4.51
CA ILE A 88 -5.03 15.78 4.90
C ILE A 88 -6.35 16.38 4.40
N PHE A 89 -6.76 16.10 3.17
CA PHE A 89 -8.02 16.60 2.62
C PHE A 89 -9.23 16.08 3.40
N MET A 90 -9.28 14.77 3.70
CA MET A 90 -10.33 14.18 4.52
C MET A 90 -10.38 14.78 5.94
N TYR A 91 -9.21 15.03 6.54
CA TYR A 91 -9.11 15.67 7.86
C TYR A 91 -9.64 17.11 7.84
N LEU A 92 -9.27 17.89 6.82
CA LEU A 92 -9.74 19.26 6.64
C LEU A 92 -11.26 19.32 6.46
N LEU A 93 -11.82 18.47 5.59
CA LEU A 93 -13.28 18.38 5.41
C LEU A 93 -13.99 17.97 6.71
N SER A 94 -13.44 17.03 7.47
CA SER A 94 -13.98 16.65 8.78
C SER A 94 -13.92 17.79 9.79
N GLY A 95 -12.85 18.59 9.77
CA GLY A 95 -12.69 19.78 10.60
C GLY A 95 -13.69 20.88 10.26
N LEU A 96 -13.92 21.13 8.97
CA LEU A 96 -14.92 22.09 8.49
C LEU A 96 -16.33 21.70 8.94
N ASN A 97 -16.71 20.43 8.81
CA ASN A 97 -18.00 19.92 9.29
C ASN A 97 -18.19 20.12 10.81
N ARG A 98 -17.13 20.04 11.61
CA ARG A 98 -17.22 20.30 13.06
C ARG A 98 -17.43 21.78 13.37
N LYS A 99 -16.78 22.64 12.61
CA LYS A 99 -16.80 24.10 12.82
C LYS A 99 -18.13 24.72 12.37
N SER A 100 -18.77 24.17 11.34
CA SER A 100 -20.03 24.67 10.80
C SER A 100 -21.28 24.23 11.57
N GLY A 101 -21.17 23.38 12.60
CA GLY A 101 -22.31 22.92 13.41
C GLY A 101 -23.26 21.94 12.70
N GLU A 102 -23.35 21.99 11.38
CA GLU A 102 -24.12 21.08 10.53
C GLU A 102 -23.22 20.02 9.86
N LYS A 103 -23.75 18.81 9.65
CA LYS A 103 -23.09 17.75 8.86
C LYS A 103 -23.18 18.09 7.36
N LEU A 104 -22.49 19.13 6.91
CA LEU A 104 -22.47 19.57 5.51
C LEU A 104 -22.09 18.44 4.55
N LEU A 105 -21.18 17.56 4.98
CA LEU A 105 -20.80 16.36 4.22
C LEU A 105 -20.94 15.10 5.08
N SER A 106 -21.63 14.09 4.54
CA SER A 106 -21.66 12.75 5.13
C SER A 106 -20.27 12.09 5.06
N VAL A 107 -20.07 11.01 5.82
CA VAL A 107 -18.84 10.20 5.75
C VAL A 107 -18.59 9.69 4.33
N TYR A 108 -19.66 9.42 3.55
CA TYR A 108 -19.57 9.10 2.13
C TYR A 108 -18.96 10.24 1.31
N GLY A 109 -19.42 11.47 1.53
CA GLY A 109 -18.88 12.65 0.84
C GLY A 109 -17.39 12.85 1.12
N ILE A 110 -16.99 12.81 2.40
CA ILE A 110 -15.57 12.95 2.80
C ILE A 110 -14.71 11.87 2.13
N SER A 111 -15.17 10.63 2.10
CA SER A 111 -14.46 9.51 1.49
C SER A 111 -14.33 9.67 -0.03
N VAL A 112 -15.42 9.99 -0.72
CA VAL A 112 -15.45 10.16 -2.19
C VAL A 112 -14.53 11.30 -2.62
N PHE A 113 -14.59 12.45 -1.94
CA PHE A 113 -13.69 13.56 -2.22
C PHE A 113 -12.22 13.19 -1.98
N GLY A 114 -11.92 12.52 -0.85
CA GLY A 114 -10.57 12.05 -0.59
C GLY A 114 -10.08 11.02 -1.61
N ALA A 115 -10.96 10.16 -2.14
CA ALA A 115 -10.63 9.23 -3.21
C ALA A 115 -10.37 9.94 -4.55
N GLY A 116 -11.15 11.00 -4.85
CA GLY A 116 -10.90 11.88 -5.99
C GLY A 116 -9.55 12.57 -5.93
N ILE A 117 -9.18 13.14 -4.77
CA ILE A 117 -7.84 13.72 -4.54
C ILE A 117 -6.74 12.66 -4.69
N SER A 118 -6.96 11.44 -4.19
CA SER A 118 -6.00 10.33 -4.37
C SER A 118 -5.79 10.02 -5.86
N ALA A 119 -6.87 9.95 -6.64
CA ALA A 119 -6.83 9.69 -8.08
C ALA A 119 -6.05 10.79 -8.83
N LEU A 120 -6.33 12.05 -8.50
CA LEU A 120 -5.65 13.22 -9.08
C LEU A 120 -4.14 13.20 -8.78
N VAL A 121 -3.75 13.03 -7.52
CA VAL A 121 -2.33 13.00 -7.14
C VAL A 121 -1.63 11.78 -7.74
N GLN A 122 -2.30 10.62 -7.75
CA GLN A 122 -1.76 9.40 -8.36
C GLN A 122 -1.49 9.60 -9.85
N ILE A 123 -2.43 10.16 -10.63
CA ILE A 123 -2.23 10.36 -12.06
C ILE A 123 -1.16 11.40 -12.35
N LEU A 124 -1.12 12.50 -11.59
CA LEU A 124 -0.13 13.56 -11.77
C LEU A 124 1.29 13.03 -11.52
N CYS A 125 1.51 12.31 -10.42
CA CYS A 125 2.81 11.71 -10.13
C CYS A 125 3.16 10.59 -11.12
N CYS A 126 2.20 9.77 -11.55
CA CYS A 126 2.43 8.77 -12.60
C CYS A 126 2.81 9.42 -13.93
N ALA A 127 2.15 10.49 -14.34
CA ALA A 127 2.42 11.19 -15.59
C ALA A 127 3.83 11.82 -15.60
N LEU A 128 4.31 12.32 -14.46
CA LEU A 128 5.68 12.80 -14.30
C LEU A 128 6.72 11.69 -14.50
N TYR A 129 6.38 10.43 -14.17
CA TYR A 129 7.32 9.30 -14.25
C TYR A 129 7.21 8.49 -15.56
N LEU A 130 6.00 8.24 -16.05
CA LEU A 130 5.70 7.41 -17.23
C LEU A 130 5.46 8.22 -18.51
N GLY A 131 5.23 9.53 -18.39
CA GLY A 131 4.94 10.43 -19.51
C GLY A 131 3.45 10.81 -19.63
N SER A 132 3.18 11.76 -20.54
CA SER A 132 1.86 12.38 -20.76
C SER A 132 0.78 11.41 -21.25
N GLY A 133 1.15 10.29 -21.88
CA GLY A 133 0.20 9.26 -22.29
C GLY A 133 -0.61 8.66 -21.13
N THR A 134 -0.13 8.80 -19.90
CA THR A 134 -0.82 8.32 -18.69
C THR A 134 -2.15 9.05 -18.47
N PHE A 135 -2.31 10.31 -18.89
CA PHE A 135 -3.54 11.09 -18.64
C PHE A 135 -4.82 10.45 -19.23
N ALA A 136 -4.68 9.63 -20.28
CA ALA A 136 -5.80 8.86 -20.82
C ALA A 136 -6.45 7.91 -19.80
N LEU A 137 -5.71 7.50 -18.77
CA LEU A 137 -6.19 6.62 -17.69
C LEU A 137 -6.90 7.38 -16.56
N PHE A 138 -6.96 8.72 -16.61
CA PHE A 138 -7.53 9.51 -15.53
C PHE A 138 -9.01 9.19 -15.29
N GLY A 139 -9.82 9.14 -16.35
CA GLY A 139 -11.25 8.83 -16.26
C GLY A 139 -11.53 7.48 -15.59
N PRO A 140 -10.96 6.36 -16.10
CA PRO A 140 -11.12 5.05 -15.49
C PRO A 140 -10.64 4.98 -14.02
N ILE A 141 -9.50 5.60 -13.69
CA ILE A 141 -8.97 5.64 -12.32
C ILE A 141 -9.92 6.42 -11.40
N LEU A 142 -10.46 7.55 -11.85
CA LEU A 142 -11.36 8.37 -11.05
C LEU A 142 -12.68 7.64 -10.74
N ILE A 143 -13.26 6.96 -11.72
CA ILE A 143 -14.48 6.16 -11.53
C ILE A 143 -14.23 5.03 -10.53
N PHE A 144 -13.12 4.31 -10.70
CA PHE A 144 -12.77 3.21 -9.80
C PHE A 144 -12.50 3.71 -8.36
N ASN A 145 -11.71 4.78 -8.20
CA ASN A 145 -11.41 5.34 -6.89
C ASN A 145 -12.67 5.88 -6.21
N THR A 146 -13.60 6.47 -6.96
CA THR A 146 -14.88 6.93 -6.43
C THR A 146 -15.73 5.76 -5.91
N ALA A 147 -15.84 4.68 -6.69
CA ALA A 147 -16.55 3.47 -6.26
C ALA A 147 -15.91 2.84 -5.01
N SER A 148 -14.57 2.79 -4.97
CA SER A 148 -13.78 2.41 -3.80
C SER A 148 -14.06 3.33 -2.60
N GLY A 149 -14.15 4.65 -2.80
CA GLY A 149 -14.47 5.64 -1.77
C GLY A 149 -15.84 5.40 -1.12
N ILE A 150 -16.86 5.10 -1.93
CA ILE A 150 -18.20 4.74 -1.43
C ILE A 150 -18.14 3.45 -0.60
N LEU A 151 -17.45 2.43 -1.11
CA LEU A 151 -17.32 1.13 -0.45
C LEU A 151 -16.60 1.25 0.90
N THR A 152 -15.50 2.01 0.95
CA THR A 152 -14.74 2.26 2.19
C THR A 152 -15.54 3.06 3.21
N ALA A 153 -16.36 4.02 2.78
CA ALA A 153 -17.26 4.75 3.68
C ALA A 153 -18.34 3.84 4.28
N PHE A 154 -18.97 3.00 3.46
CA PHE A 154 -19.95 2.01 3.91
C PHE A 154 -19.36 1.09 4.99
N PHE A 155 -18.17 0.55 4.74
CA PHE A 155 -17.49 -0.30 5.72
C PHE A 155 -17.06 0.45 6.97
N SER A 156 -16.55 1.68 6.83
CA SER A 156 -16.17 2.51 7.97
C SER A 156 -17.32 2.73 8.95
N LEU A 157 -18.52 3.02 8.46
CA LEU A 157 -19.70 3.18 9.32
C LEU A 157 -20.09 1.87 10.00
N LYS A 158 -20.06 0.75 9.27
CA LYS A 158 -20.43 -0.57 9.81
C LYS A 158 -19.46 -1.11 10.86
N PHE A 159 -18.17 -0.76 10.75
CA PHE A 159 -17.14 -1.16 11.73
C PHE A 159 -16.98 -0.18 12.89
N GLN A 160 -17.46 1.06 12.76
CA GLN A 160 -17.38 2.07 13.81
C GLN A 160 -18.09 1.66 15.11
N ASP A 161 -19.17 0.88 15.02
CA ASP A 161 -19.87 0.36 16.20
C ASP A 161 -19.09 -0.78 16.91
N SER A 162 -18.28 -1.54 16.18
CA SER A 162 -17.46 -2.63 16.73
C SER A 162 -16.15 -2.12 17.36
N GLU A 163 -15.64 -0.97 16.89
CA GLU A 163 -14.43 -0.33 17.42
C GLU A 163 -14.51 -0.02 18.92
N LYS A 164 -15.67 0.48 19.38
CA LYS A 164 -15.89 0.86 20.78
C LYS A 164 -15.72 -0.32 21.75
N THR A 165 -15.93 -1.55 21.28
CA THR A 165 -15.87 -2.77 22.08
C THR A 165 -14.47 -3.40 22.09
N SER A 166 -13.69 -3.24 21.01
CA SER A 166 -12.35 -3.84 20.85
C SER A 166 -11.24 -3.10 21.56
N PHE A 167 -11.26 -1.77 21.53
CA PHE A 167 -10.18 -0.94 22.06
C PHE A 167 -9.96 -1.18 23.58
N ALA A 168 -10.98 -1.71 24.26
CA ALA A 168 -10.98 -2.03 25.68
C ALA A 168 -10.49 -3.47 26.03
N LYS A 169 -10.34 -4.39 25.06
CA LYS A 169 -10.17 -5.84 25.33
C LYS A 169 -8.91 -6.50 24.77
N ILE A 170 -8.01 -5.75 24.14
CA ILE A 170 -6.76 -6.35 23.62
C ILE A 170 -5.72 -6.31 24.74
N ASP A 171 -5.62 -7.39 25.51
CA ASP A 171 -4.56 -7.60 26.49
C ASP A 171 -3.23 -7.81 25.77
N ILE A 172 -2.41 -6.76 25.77
CA ILE A 172 -1.12 -6.67 25.06
C ILE A 172 -0.05 -7.56 25.73
N GLU A 173 -0.29 -7.99 26.97
CA GLU A 173 0.71 -8.68 27.81
C GLU A 173 1.17 -10.03 27.26
N GLN A 174 0.32 -10.80 26.57
CA GLN A 174 0.71 -12.11 26.02
C GLN A 174 1.47 -12.04 24.68
N ALA A 175 1.46 -10.90 23.98
CA ALA A 175 2.09 -10.80 22.64
C ALA A 175 3.58 -10.43 22.69
N VAL A 176 4.04 -9.85 23.80
CA VAL A 176 5.42 -9.37 24.02
C VAL A 176 6.43 -10.52 24.13
N GLU A 177 5.99 -11.70 24.58
CA GLU A 177 6.86 -12.80 25.01
C GLU A 177 7.42 -13.67 23.85
N SER A 178 7.00 -13.41 22.60
CA SER A 178 7.32 -14.28 21.45
C SER A 178 8.30 -13.70 20.42
N GLN A 179 9.08 -12.68 20.75
CA GLN A 179 10.14 -12.19 19.85
C GLN A 179 11.52 -12.71 20.25
N ASN A 180 11.92 -13.81 19.60
CA ASN A 180 13.32 -14.24 19.55
C ASN A 180 14.14 -13.15 18.83
N GLN A 181 14.94 -12.42 19.59
CA GLN A 181 15.57 -11.18 19.15
C GLN A 181 16.89 -11.51 18.43
N LYS A 182 16.90 -11.44 17.09
CA LYS A 182 18.16 -11.25 16.37
C LYS A 182 18.80 -9.93 16.84
N SER A 183 20.13 -9.87 16.92
CA SER A 183 20.83 -8.66 17.35
C SER A 183 20.40 -7.46 16.51
N ALA A 184 20.14 -6.31 17.17
CA ALA A 184 19.67 -5.09 16.50
C ALA A 184 20.62 -4.68 15.35
N PHE A 185 21.92 -4.86 15.57
CA PHE A 185 22.95 -4.66 14.56
C PHE A 185 22.73 -5.49 13.30
N LEU A 186 22.43 -6.78 13.43
CA LEU A 186 22.23 -7.67 12.28
C LEU A 186 20.97 -7.33 11.49
N GLN A 187 19.94 -6.77 12.14
CA GLN A 187 18.74 -6.29 11.45
C GLN A 187 18.98 -4.99 10.69
N ILE A 188 19.77 -4.08 11.26
CA ILE A 188 20.18 -2.85 10.57
C ILE A 188 21.04 -3.21 9.35
N LEU A 189 22.02 -4.11 9.52
CA LEU A 189 22.86 -4.59 8.42
C LEU A 189 22.03 -5.25 7.31
N LEU A 190 21.06 -6.11 7.66
CA LEU A 190 20.16 -6.72 6.70
C LEU A 190 19.29 -5.67 5.99
N ALA A 191 18.78 -4.67 6.70
CA ALA A 191 17.99 -3.59 6.10
C ALA A 191 18.83 -2.78 5.09
N LEU A 192 20.07 -2.43 5.46
CA LEU A 192 21.01 -1.74 4.59
C LEU A 192 21.38 -2.58 3.37
N ALA A 193 21.60 -3.89 3.53
CA ALA A 193 21.91 -4.79 2.44
C ALA A 193 20.75 -4.89 1.43
N ILE A 194 19.51 -5.02 1.91
CA ILE A 194 18.31 -5.05 1.06
C ILE A 194 18.16 -3.71 0.31
N LEU A 195 18.35 -2.59 1.00
CA LEU A 195 18.21 -1.25 0.42
C LEU A 195 19.29 -0.99 -0.64
N PHE A 196 20.54 -1.35 -0.35
CA PHE A 196 21.65 -1.24 -1.29
C PHE A 196 21.41 -2.10 -2.53
N ALA A 197 21.05 -3.38 -2.36
CA ALA A 197 20.73 -4.27 -3.47
C ALA A 197 19.59 -3.73 -4.34
N ALA A 198 18.53 -3.18 -3.72
CA ALA A 198 17.42 -2.57 -4.45
C ALA A 198 17.85 -1.32 -5.23
N ALA A 199 18.69 -0.46 -4.66
CA ALA A 199 19.21 0.73 -5.32
C ALA A 199 20.13 0.38 -6.50
N SER A 200 21.02 -0.60 -6.33
CA SER A 200 21.94 -1.04 -7.39
C SER A 200 21.23 -1.50 -8.65
N ILE A 201 20.05 -2.13 -8.54
CA ILE A 201 19.26 -2.61 -9.69
C ILE A 201 18.87 -1.48 -10.65
N PHE A 202 18.64 -0.25 -10.15
CA PHE A 202 18.27 0.88 -11.02
C PHE A 202 19.39 1.34 -11.95
N PHE A 203 20.65 1.07 -11.62
CA PHE A 203 21.79 1.44 -12.46
C PHE A 203 22.09 0.40 -13.56
N ILE A 204 21.47 -0.78 -13.50
CA ILE A 204 21.72 -1.87 -14.45
C ILE A 204 20.96 -1.61 -15.75
N LYS A 205 21.70 -1.42 -16.85
CA LYS A 205 21.15 -1.28 -18.21
C LYS A 205 21.00 -2.61 -18.96
N ASN A 206 21.87 -3.58 -18.67
CA ASN A 206 21.88 -4.86 -19.38
C ASN A 206 20.71 -5.77 -18.95
N ILE A 207 19.92 -6.23 -19.92
CA ILE A 207 18.74 -7.09 -19.70
C ILE A 207 19.13 -8.44 -19.08
N ALA A 208 20.22 -9.06 -19.52
CA ALA A 208 20.66 -10.34 -18.99
C ALA A 208 21.00 -10.22 -17.50
N ILE A 209 21.72 -9.17 -17.12
CA ILE A 209 22.06 -8.88 -15.72
C ILE A 209 20.77 -8.61 -14.92
N LEU A 210 19.81 -7.86 -15.47
CA LEU A 210 18.50 -7.63 -14.82
C LEU A 210 17.71 -8.92 -14.61
N ALA A 211 17.73 -9.84 -15.57
CA ALA A 211 17.07 -11.14 -15.44
C ALA A 211 17.72 -11.97 -14.33
N THR A 212 19.06 -12.00 -14.27
CA THR A 212 19.76 -12.68 -13.16
C THR A 212 19.45 -12.04 -11.80
N ALA A 213 19.40 -10.70 -11.73
CA ALA A 213 19.01 -9.98 -10.52
C ALA A 213 17.58 -10.33 -10.08
N LEU A 214 16.63 -10.44 -11.01
CA LEU A 214 15.27 -10.89 -10.68
C LEU A 214 15.25 -12.30 -10.09
N VAL A 215 15.97 -13.25 -10.69
CA VAL A 215 16.06 -14.62 -10.17
C VAL A 215 16.66 -14.64 -8.77
N LEU A 216 17.74 -13.90 -8.53
CA LEU A 216 18.37 -13.77 -7.21
C LEU A 216 17.41 -13.15 -6.18
N SER A 217 16.69 -12.09 -6.55
CA SER A 217 15.70 -11.45 -5.67
C SER A 217 14.54 -12.37 -5.33
N LEU A 218 14.05 -13.17 -6.29
CA LEU A 218 13.00 -14.17 -6.04
C LEU A 218 13.50 -15.31 -5.16
N ALA A 219 14.74 -15.74 -5.34
CA ALA A 219 15.38 -16.70 -4.45
C ALA A 219 15.48 -16.14 -3.02
N ALA A 220 15.93 -14.90 -2.85
CA ALA A 220 15.97 -14.21 -1.57
C ALA A 220 14.57 -14.12 -0.91
N GLN A 221 13.53 -13.79 -1.68
CA GLN A 221 12.15 -13.78 -1.20
C GLN A 221 11.72 -15.16 -0.68
N LYS A 222 12.09 -16.23 -1.39
CA LYS A 222 11.83 -17.61 -0.96
C LYS A 222 12.59 -17.96 0.33
N PHE A 223 13.86 -17.55 0.45
CA PHE A 223 14.65 -17.72 1.69
C PHE A 223 14.03 -16.98 2.89
N CYS A 224 13.38 -15.84 2.66
CA CYS A 224 12.59 -15.12 3.66
C CYS A 224 11.23 -15.79 3.97
N LYS A 225 10.97 -17.02 3.49
CA LYS A 225 9.72 -17.80 3.66
C LYS A 225 8.48 -17.06 3.13
N ARG A 226 8.64 -16.18 2.15
CA ARG A 226 7.52 -15.49 1.49
C ARG A 226 7.06 -16.26 0.27
N LYS A 227 5.75 -16.43 0.13
CA LYS A 227 5.16 -17.00 -1.09
C LYS A 227 5.43 -16.06 -2.26
N ILE A 228 5.79 -16.62 -3.40
CA ILE A 228 5.97 -15.88 -4.64
C ILE A 228 4.62 -15.89 -5.36
N LEU A 229 3.95 -14.75 -5.37
CA LEU A 229 2.71 -14.56 -6.14
C LEU A 229 3.12 -14.12 -7.55
N LEU A 230 2.93 -14.98 -8.53
CA LEU A 230 3.27 -14.68 -9.93
C LEU A 230 2.34 -13.65 -10.55
N LEU A 231 1.05 -13.67 -10.16
CA LEU A 231 0.02 -12.83 -10.75
C LEU A 231 0.33 -11.31 -10.65
N PRO A 232 0.77 -10.76 -9.50
CA PRO A 232 1.22 -9.37 -9.42
C PRO A 232 2.36 -9.01 -10.38
N HIS A 233 3.34 -9.90 -10.59
CA HIS A 233 4.43 -9.66 -11.52
C HIS A 233 3.93 -9.64 -12.97
N ILE A 234 3.15 -10.65 -13.37
CA ILE A 234 2.57 -10.73 -14.71
C ILE A 234 1.72 -9.49 -15.02
N SER A 235 0.85 -9.12 -14.07
CA SER A 235 0.00 -7.94 -14.15
C SER A 235 0.82 -6.66 -14.32
N LEU A 236 1.88 -6.48 -13.52
CA LEU A 236 2.80 -5.34 -13.64
C LEU A 236 3.51 -5.30 -15.00
N TRP A 237 3.94 -6.44 -15.53
CA TRP A 237 4.60 -6.51 -16.83
C TRP A 237 3.66 -6.09 -17.96
N ILE A 238 2.43 -6.62 -17.97
CA ILE A 238 1.40 -6.26 -18.94
C ILE A 238 1.16 -4.74 -18.91
N PHE A 239 1.03 -4.14 -17.74
CA PHE A 239 0.83 -2.70 -17.60
C PHE A 239 2.00 -1.87 -18.12
N ILE A 240 3.24 -2.26 -17.81
CA ILE A 240 4.43 -1.53 -18.26
C ILE A 240 4.58 -1.65 -19.78
N LEU A 241 4.31 -2.84 -20.34
CA LEU A 241 4.31 -3.05 -21.79
C LEU A 241 3.30 -2.12 -22.46
N ILE A 242 2.04 -2.13 -22.03
CA ILE A 242 1.00 -1.28 -22.60
C ILE A 242 1.36 0.21 -22.47
N SER A 243 1.75 0.66 -21.28
CA SER A 243 2.04 2.09 -21.03
C SER A 243 3.28 2.60 -21.76
N THR A 244 4.30 1.76 -21.93
CA THR A 244 5.56 2.17 -22.58
C THR A 244 5.46 2.07 -24.10
N ILE A 245 4.73 1.10 -24.65
CA ILE A 245 4.52 0.96 -26.11
C ILE A 245 3.77 2.17 -26.69
N LEU A 246 2.95 2.84 -25.89
CA LEU A 246 2.24 4.07 -26.31
C LEU A 246 3.17 5.26 -26.54
N VAL A 247 4.42 5.22 -26.05
CA VAL A 247 5.43 6.26 -26.23
C VAL A 247 6.47 5.74 -27.24
N PRO A 248 6.38 6.13 -28.52
CA PRO A 248 7.30 5.61 -29.54
C PRO A 248 8.72 6.14 -29.30
N GLU A 249 9.67 5.21 -29.17
CA GLU A 249 11.10 5.50 -29.03
C GLU A 249 11.95 4.64 -29.98
N GLY A 250 12.75 5.26 -30.83
CA GLY A 250 13.64 4.56 -31.76
C GLY A 250 12.95 4.04 -33.02
N LYS A 251 13.47 2.95 -33.60
CA LYS A 251 13.01 2.42 -34.89
C LYS A 251 11.61 1.81 -34.78
N VAL A 252 10.72 2.17 -35.70
CA VAL A 252 9.37 1.58 -35.81
C VAL A 252 9.49 0.16 -36.35
N LEU A 253 9.01 -0.82 -35.60
CA LEU A 253 8.95 -2.22 -36.03
C LEU A 253 7.69 -2.47 -36.84
N PHE A 254 6.53 -2.06 -36.32
CA PHE A 254 5.24 -2.17 -37.00
C PHE A 254 4.26 -1.12 -36.46
N LYS A 255 3.28 -0.74 -37.29
CA LYS A 255 2.18 0.15 -36.89
C LYS A 255 0.92 -0.68 -36.69
N ILE A 256 0.32 -0.58 -35.50
CA ILE A 256 -1.04 -1.09 -35.26
C ILE A 256 -1.95 0.12 -35.19
N TRP A 257 -2.78 0.30 -36.23
CA TRP A 257 -3.65 1.46 -36.40
C TRP A 257 -2.87 2.78 -36.28
N ASN A 258 -3.01 3.52 -35.17
CA ASN A 258 -2.33 4.79 -34.91
C ASN A 258 -1.13 4.65 -33.95
N VAL A 259 -0.86 3.45 -33.42
CA VAL A 259 0.23 3.21 -32.46
C VAL A 259 1.42 2.63 -33.20
N SER A 260 2.55 3.34 -33.15
CA SER A 260 3.82 2.87 -33.71
C SER A 260 4.56 2.09 -32.64
N VAL A 261 4.61 0.76 -32.79
CA VAL A 261 5.40 -0.08 -31.88
C VAL A 261 6.85 0.00 -32.32
N THR A 262 7.69 0.55 -31.45
CA THR A 262 9.11 0.73 -31.73
C THR A 262 9.96 -0.27 -30.95
N GLU A 263 11.13 -0.60 -31.50
CA GLU A 263 12.12 -1.48 -30.87
C GLU A 263 12.58 -0.93 -29.52
N GLY A 264 12.86 0.38 -29.46
CA GLY A 264 13.28 1.06 -28.24
C GLY A 264 12.22 1.01 -27.14
N ALA A 265 10.93 1.17 -27.49
CA ALA A 265 9.84 1.09 -26.53
C ALA A 265 9.71 -0.33 -25.93
N PHE A 266 9.89 -1.38 -26.75
CA PHE A 266 9.85 -2.76 -26.27
C PHE A 266 11.02 -3.09 -25.33
N VAL A 267 12.25 -2.72 -25.72
CA VAL A 267 13.45 -2.91 -24.89
C VAL A 267 13.33 -2.13 -23.57
N SER A 268 12.86 -0.88 -23.63
CA SER A 268 12.60 -0.02 -22.47
C SER A 268 11.55 -0.64 -21.53
N ALA A 269 10.46 -1.16 -22.09
CA ALA A 269 9.40 -1.83 -21.33
C ALA A 269 9.92 -3.08 -20.60
N LEU A 270 10.70 -3.92 -21.28
CA LEU A 270 11.31 -5.12 -20.70
C LEU A 270 12.31 -4.79 -19.59
N GLN A 271 13.15 -3.77 -19.79
CA GLN A 271 14.08 -3.32 -18.76
C GLN A 271 13.33 -2.79 -17.53
N LYS A 272 12.29 -1.97 -17.73
CA LYS A 272 11.46 -1.43 -16.64
C LYS A 272 10.73 -2.54 -15.88
N SER A 273 10.15 -3.52 -16.56
CA SER A 273 9.41 -4.61 -15.93
C SER A 273 10.31 -5.53 -15.10
N LEU A 274 11.50 -5.87 -15.60
CA LEU A 274 12.50 -6.65 -14.89
C LEU A 274 13.02 -5.90 -13.66
N ARG A 275 13.43 -4.63 -13.80
CA ARG A 275 13.88 -3.78 -12.68
C ARG A 275 12.84 -3.73 -11.57
N LEU A 276 11.60 -3.37 -11.92
CA LEU A 276 10.52 -3.22 -10.96
C LEU A 276 10.15 -4.54 -10.28
N SER A 277 10.20 -5.66 -10.99
CA SER A 277 9.95 -6.98 -10.40
C SER A 277 11.06 -7.42 -9.45
N ALA A 278 12.33 -7.20 -9.82
CA ALA A 278 13.46 -7.58 -8.98
C ALA A 278 13.47 -6.77 -7.67
N VAL A 279 13.24 -5.46 -7.78
CA VAL A 279 13.10 -4.55 -6.65
C VAL A 279 11.85 -4.89 -5.82
N SER A 280 10.78 -5.35 -6.46
CA SER A 280 9.56 -5.76 -5.75
C SER A 280 9.76 -7.00 -4.90
N ALA A 281 10.49 -8.00 -5.42
CA ALA A 281 10.86 -9.18 -4.66
C ALA A 281 11.77 -8.85 -3.45
N LEU A 282 12.73 -7.92 -3.61
CA LEU A 282 13.52 -7.41 -2.49
C LEU A 282 12.68 -6.64 -1.47
N SER A 283 11.69 -5.87 -1.92
CA SER A 283 10.74 -5.19 -1.03
C SER A 283 9.96 -6.19 -0.15
N GLN A 284 9.66 -7.40 -0.63
CA GLN A 284 9.02 -8.44 0.16
C GLN A 284 9.96 -9.05 1.22
N CYS A 285 11.28 -8.99 1.00
CA CYS A 285 12.28 -9.40 1.98
C CYS A 285 12.31 -8.44 3.19
N ALA A 286 12.03 -7.15 2.98
CA ALA A 286 12.01 -6.14 4.04
C ALA A 286 10.96 -6.43 5.13
N VAL A 287 9.92 -7.22 4.84
CA VAL A 287 8.94 -7.64 5.86
C VAL A 287 9.53 -8.62 6.89
N SER A 288 10.69 -9.21 6.61
CA SER A 288 11.41 -10.06 7.58
C SER A 288 12.13 -9.24 8.67
N LEU A 289 12.27 -7.93 8.47
CA LEU A 289 12.84 -7.01 9.45
C LEU A 289 11.90 -6.88 10.65
N ARG A 290 12.48 -6.82 11.85
CA ARG A 290 11.73 -6.59 13.09
C ARG A 290 12.01 -5.17 13.58
N PRO A 291 10.99 -4.35 13.88
CA PRO A 291 11.23 -3.04 14.45
C PRO A 291 11.61 -3.14 15.94
N PRO A 292 12.27 -2.11 16.52
CA PRO A 292 12.61 -2.06 17.95
C PRO A 292 11.35 -2.16 18.84
N LYS A 293 11.45 -2.85 19.99
CA LYS A 293 10.31 -3.15 20.89
C LYS A 293 9.50 -1.92 21.31
N ASP A 294 10.16 -0.80 21.59
CA ASP A 294 9.50 0.44 22.06
C ASP A 294 8.96 1.33 20.93
N SER A 295 9.09 0.88 19.69
CA SER A 295 8.61 1.64 18.53
C SER A 295 7.10 1.49 18.33
N ILE A 296 6.47 2.53 17.78
CA ILE A 296 5.05 2.50 17.38
C ILE A 296 4.81 1.38 16.35
N LEU A 297 5.80 1.08 15.50
CA LEU A 297 5.74 -0.02 14.53
C LEU A 297 5.70 -1.39 15.20
N ALA A 298 6.48 -1.62 16.26
CA ALA A 298 6.41 -2.86 17.02
C ALA A 298 5.04 -3.03 17.66
N LEU A 299 4.52 -1.99 18.31
CA LEU A 299 3.17 -2.00 18.89
C LEU A 299 2.09 -2.25 17.83
N THR A 300 2.22 -1.63 16.66
CA THR A 300 1.33 -1.83 15.51
C THR A 300 1.34 -3.29 15.04
N LEU A 301 2.52 -3.91 14.93
CA LEU A 301 2.63 -5.31 14.52
C LEU A 301 2.06 -6.28 15.56
N LEU A 302 2.14 -5.95 16.85
CA LEU A 302 1.51 -6.74 17.92
C LEU A 302 -0.02 -6.72 17.80
N TYR A 303 -0.62 -5.53 17.68
CA TYR A 303 -2.05 -5.39 17.43
C TYR A 303 -2.48 -6.10 16.15
N TYR A 304 -1.70 -5.95 15.07
CA TYR A 304 -1.98 -6.60 13.79
C TYR A 304 -1.95 -8.13 13.92
N LYS A 305 -0.95 -8.69 14.62
CA LYS A 305 -0.84 -10.14 14.85
C LYS A 305 -2.09 -10.66 15.57
N GLY A 306 -2.48 -10.02 16.69
CA GLY A 306 -3.69 -10.41 17.43
C GLY A 306 -4.97 -10.34 16.60
N MET A 307 -5.16 -9.27 15.83
CA MET A 307 -6.30 -9.15 14.91
C MET A 307 -6.27 -10.20 13.80
N SER A 308 -5.10 -10.45 13.21
CA SER A 308 -4.93 -11.41 12.12
C SER A 308 -5.17 -12.85 12.57
N ASP A 309 -4.73 -13.23 13.78
CA ASP A 309 -4.94 -14.56 14.32
C ASP A 309 -6.43 -14.82 14.58
N LYS A 310 -7.16 -13.83 15.10
CA LYS A 310 -8.62 -13.87 15.22
C LYS A 310 -9.28 -13.99 13.84
N PHE A 311 -8.88 -13.16 12.87
CA PHE A 311 -9.41 -13.19 11.50
C PHE A 311 -9.20 -14.54 10.82
N ILE A 312 -8.04 -15.19 11.03
CA ILE A 312 -7.72 -16.50 10.44
C ILE A 312 -8.57 -17.61 11.06
N LYS A 313 -8.80 -17.57 12.38
CA LYS A 313 -9.59 -18.57 13.12
C LYS A 313 -11.11 -18.40 12.95
N ALA A 314 -11.56 -17.18 12.69
CA ALA A 314 -12.97 -16.84 12.49
C ALA A 314 -13.59 -17.64 11.33
N LYS A 315 -14.82 -18.10 11.51
CA LYS A 315 -15.58 -18.84 10.49
C LYS A 315 -16.52 -17.90 9.73
N GLY A 316 -16.91 -18.29 8.51
CA GLY A 316 -17.85 -17.54 7.68
C GLY A 316 -17.20 -16.64 6.63
N ASN A 317 -17.99 -15.72 6.09
CA ASN A 317 -17.57 -14.84 4.99
C ASN A 317 -16.49 -13.84 5.44
N ILE A 318 -15.68 -13.32 4.51
CA ILE A 318 -14.60 -12.34 4.76
C ILE A 318 -15.09 -11.17 5.65
N PHE A 319 -16.32 -10.71 5.42
CA PHE A 319 -16.93 -9.66 6.21
C PHE A 319 -17.21 -10.05 7.67
N GLN A 320 -17.73 -11.26 7.92
CA GLN A 320 -17.97 -11.77 9.28
C GLN A 320 -16.65 -11.94 10.03
N ARG A 321 -15.65 -12.51 9.34
CA ARG A 321 -14.30 -12.69 9.89
C ARG A 321 -13.63 -11.37 10.25
N ALA A 322 -13.80 -10.33 9.43
CA ALA A 322 -13.31 -8.99 9.72
C ALA A 322 -14.01 -8.39 10.95
N LYS A 323 -15.34 -8.55 11.07
CA LYS A 323 -16.09 -8.09 12.24
C LYS A 323 -15.68 -8.83 13.53
N GLU A 324 -15.47 -10.14 13.46
CA GLU A 324 -15.00 -10.93 14.61
C GLU A 324 -13.57 -10.57 15.02
N SER A 325 -12.69 -10.25 14.08
CA SER A 325 -11.32 -9.80 14.40
C SER A 325 -11.27 -8.46 15.15
N LEU A 326 -12.34 -7.67 15.00
CA LEU A 326 -12.57 -6.39 15.67
C LEU A 326 -13.33 -6.55 16.99
N ASN A 327 -13.71 -7.75 17.43
CA ASN A 327 -14.35 -8.01 18.73
C ASN A 327 -13.43 -8.83 19.65
#